data_AF-A0A3B4WTZ5-F1
#
_entry.id   AF-A0A3B4WTZ5-F1
#
_cell.length_a   1.000
_cell.length_b   1.000
_cell.length_c   1.000
_cell.angle_alpha   90.00
_cell.angle_beta   90.00
_cell.angle_gamma   90.00
#
_symmetry.space_group_name_H-M   'P 1'
#
loop_
_entity.id
_entity.type
_entity.pdbx_description
1 polymer ?
#
loop_
_entity_poly.entity_id
_entity_poly.type
_entity_poly.pdbx_seq_one_letter_code
_entity_poly.pdbx_strand_id
1 'polypeptide(L)'
;MSCHKLSAPNADFAFALYKSLNAKAAAGKNIFFSPLGISTALSMLSTGARGETHSQLFSTLGYSGHDQAQINEAYQHLFQMLGYSHEDEQLDVGNAVAVRSGFTPLEKFLKDVKDFYAGDIFKVNVTRLEEAAAEINTFIANKTQD
;
A
#
# COMPACT_ATOMS: atom_id res chain seq x y z
N MET A 1 12.49 11.24 -13.34
CA MET A 1 11.70 11.42 -12.10
C MET A 1 11.90 10.21 -11.19
N SER A 2 11.92 10.40 -9.86
CA SER A 2 12.21 9.29 -8.91
C SER A 2 11.15 8.17 -8.98
N CYS A 3 9.88 8.52 -9.23
CA CYS A 3 8.77 7.56 -9.34
C CYS A 3 8.90 6.54 -10.49
N HIS A 4 9.65 6.83 -11.58
CA HIS A 4 9.81 5.87 -12.68
C HIS A 4 10.52 4.58 -12.26
N LYS A 5 11.28 4.61 -11.15
CA LYS A 5 11.90 3.42 -10.55
C LYS A 5 10.86 2.37 -10.15
N LEU A 6 9.62 2.78 -9.86
CA LEU A 6 8.53 1.90 -9.48
C LEU A 6 7.84 1.25 -10.68
N SER A 7 7.96 1.82 -11.88
CA SER A 7 7.13 1.44 -13.03
C SER A 7 7.38 0.00 -13.49
N ALA A 8 8.64 -0.36 -13.80
CA ALA A 8 8.95 -1.71 -14.27
C ALA A 8 8.71 -2.77 -13.17
N PRO A 9 9.18 -2.58 -11.92
CA PRO A 9 8.87 -3.53 -10.85
C PRO A 9 7.37 -3.69 -10.58
N ASN A 10 6.58 -2.61 -10.64
CA ASN A 10 5.12 -2.68 -10.47
C ASN A 10 4.44 -3.45 -11.61
N ALA A 11 4.89 -3.28 -12.86
CA ALA A 11 4.39 -4.04 -14.00
C ALA A 11 4.73 -5.53 -13.89
N ASP A 12 5.96 -5.87 -13.53
CA ASP A 12 6.37 -7.26 -13.33
C ASP A 12 5.59 -7.93 -12.19
N PHE A 13 5.41 -7.21 -11.07
CA PHE A 13 4.56 -7.63 -9.96
C PHE A 13 3.11 -7.84 -10.40
N ALA A 14 2.54 -6.92 -11.20
CA ALA A 14 1.19 -7.03 -11.74
C ALA A 14 1.01 -8.31 -12.57
N PHE A 15 1.93 -8.60 -13.48
CA PHE A 15 1.88 -9.79 -14.32
C PHE A 15 2.04 -11.07 -13.51
N ALA A 16 2.96 -11.09 -12.54
CA ALA A 16 3.16 -12.24 -11.66
C ALA A 16 1.90 -12.51 -10.81
N LEU A 17 1.32 -11.47 -10.22
CA LEU A 17 0.10 -11.57 -9.41
C LEU A 17 -1.09 -12.00 -10.27
N TYR A 18 -1.28 -11.41 -11.45
CA TYR A 18 -2.35 -11.80 -12.37
C TYR A 18 -2.26 -13.28 -12.75
N LYS A 19 -1.07 -13.78 -13.11
CA LYS A 19 -0.87 -15.21 -13.43
C LYS A 19 -1.25 -16.11 -12.25
N SER A 20 -0.88 -15.72 -11.03
CA SER A 20 -1.23 -16.45 -9.80
C SER A 20 -2.74 -16.44 -9.51
N LEU A 21 -3.40 -15.30 -9.68
CA LEU A 21 -4.85 -15.16 -9.52
C LEU A 21 -5.61 -15.98 -10.57
N ASN A 22 -5.20 -15.87 -11.85
CA ASN A 22 -5.83 -16.60 -12.94
C ASN A 22 -5.68 -18.11 -12.82
N ALA A 23 -4.55 -18.61 -12.32
CA ALA A 23 -4.35 -20.03 -12.06
C ALA A 23 -5.29 -20.59 -10.96
N LYS A 24 -5.82 -19.72 -10.09
CA LYS A 24 -6.72 -20.09 -8.98
C LYS A 24 -8.18 -19.77 -9.28
N ALA A 25 -8.45 -18.90 -10.25
CA ALA A 25 -9.80 -18.50 -10.61
C ALA A 25 -10.50 -19.60 -11.42
N ALA A 26 -11.80 -19.78 -11.17
CA ALA A 26 -12.62 -20.63 -12.03
C ALA A 26 -12.74 -19.98 -13.43
N ALA A 27 -12.82 -20.82 -14.47
CA ALA A 27 -12.98 -20.36 -15.84
C ALA A 27 -14.20 -19.41 -15.97
N GLY A 28 -14.01 -18.29 -16.68
CA GLY A 28 -15.05 -17.29 -16.90
C GLY A 28 -15.30 -16.33 -15.73
N LYS A 29 -14.47 -16.33 -14.69
CA LYS A 29 -14.54 -15.32 -13.62
C LYS A 29 -13.71 -14.09 -13.96
N ASN A 30 -14.24 -12.93 -13.59
CA ASN A 30 -13.52 -11.65 -13.71
C ASN A 30 -12.39 -11.57 -12.70
N ILE A 31 -11.29 -10.91 -13.10
CA ILE A 31 -10.17 -10.56 -12.23
C ILE A 31 -9.99 -9.05 -12.34
N PHE A 32 -10.10 -8.36 -11.22
CA PHE A 32 -9.90 -6.92 -11.12
C PHE A 32 -9.11 -6.61 -9.86
N PHE A 33 -8.01 -5.87 -10.00
CA PHE A 33 -7.16 -5.44 -8.90
C PHE A 33 -6.30 -4.25 -9.33
N SER A 34 -5.82 -3.49 -8.34
CA SER A 34 -4.81 -2.45 -8.56
C SER A 34 -3.43 -2.96 -8.12
N PRO A 35 -2.50 -3.23 -9.05
CA PRO A 35 -1.14 -3.60 -8.70
C PRO A 35 -0.46 -2.50 -7.87
N LEU A 36 -0.72 -1.24 -8.20
CA LEU A 36 -0.18 -0.09 -7.47
C LEU A 36 -0.68 -0.06 -6.02
N GLY A 37 -1.97 -0.25 -5.77
CA GLY A 37 -2.52 -0.25 -4.41
C GLY A 37 -1.90 -1.35 -3.54
N ILE A 38 -1.79 -2.57 -4.07
CA ILE A 38 -1.21 -3.71 -3.33
C ILE A 38 0.29 -3.50 -3.06
N SER A 39 1.05 -3.11 -4.08
CA SER A 39 2.49 -2.86 -3.92
C SER A 39 2.78 -1.70 -2.98
N THR A 40 1.95 -0.65 -2.99
CA THR A 40 2.02 0.46 -2.03
C THR A 40 1.88 -0.06 -0.60
N ALA A 41 0.85 -0.85 -0.31
CA ALA A 41 0.61 -1.37 1.04
C ALA A 41 1.78 -2.23 1.54
N LEU A 42 2.33 -3.10 0.68
CA LEU A 42 3.48 -3.95 1.01
C LEU A 42 4.78 -3.13 1.18
N SER A 43 5.00 -2.13 0.33
CA SER A 43 6.14 -1.22 0.46
C SER A 43 6.05 -0.36 1.72
N MET A 44 4.86 0.13 2.06
CA MET A 44 4.61 0.85 3.31
C MET A 44 4.95 -0.01 4.53
N LEU A 45 4.55 -1.29 4.56
CA LEU A 45 4.91 -2.24 5.62
C LEU A 45 6.42 -2.46 5.71
N SER A 46 7.12 -2.48 4.58
CA SER A 46 8.58 -2.69 4.55
C SER A 46 9.36 -1.65 5.35
N THR A 47 8.86 -0.42 5.46
CA THR A 47 9.51 0.65 6.25
C THR A 47 9.70 0.29 7.73
N GLY A 48 8.77 -0.51 8.28
CA GLY A 48 8.80 -1.02 9.64
C GLY A 48 9.43 -2.42 9.77
N ALA A 49 9.63 -3.14 8.67
CA ALA A 49 10.19 -4.49 8.66
C ALA A 49 11.72 -4.48 8.73
N ARG A 50 12.33 -5.57 9.21
CA ARG A 50 13.79 -5.76 9.26
C ARG A 50 14.15 -7.20 8.92
N GLY A 51 15.43 -7.43 8.61
CA GLY A 51 15.96 -8.77 8.34
C GLY A 51 15.20 -9.48 7.21
N GLU A 52 14.90 -10.76 7.40
CA GLU A 52 14.27 -11.61 6.39
C GLU A 52 12.90 -11.07 5.92
N THR A 53 12.08 -10.54 6.83
CA THR A 53 10.78 -9.96 6.46
C THR A 53 10.92 -8.78 5.51
N HIS A 54 11.94 -7.94 5.72
CA HIS A 54 12.24 -6.83 4.82
C HIS A 54 12.69 -7.32 3.45
N SER A 55 13.65 -8.26 3.43
CA SER A 55 14.18 -8.87 2.20
C SER A 55 13.11 -9.54 1.35
N GLN A 56 12.17 -10.25 1.96
CA GLN A 56 11.06 -10.90 1.26
C GLN A 56 10.10 -9.89 0.64
N LEU A 57 9.76 -8.81 1.35
CA LEU A 57 8.93 -7.73 0.80
C LEU A 57 9.63 -7.06 -0.38
N PHE A 58 10.91 -6.72 -0.24
CA PHE A 58 11.68 -6.05 -1.29
C PHE A 58 11.84 -6.90 -2.54
N SER A 59 12.23 -8.17 -2.38
CA SER A 59 12.41 -9.07 -3.51
C SER A 59 11.09 -9.36 -4.23
N THR A 60 10.00 -9.57 -3.49
CA THR A 60 8.66 -9.79 -4.08
C THR A 60 8.19 -8.62 -4.93
N LEU A 61 8.52 -7.39 -4.51
CA LEU A 61 8.14 -6.16 -5.21
C LEU A 61 9.15 -5.74 -6.30
N GLY A 62 10.24 -6.50 -6.49
CA GLY A 62 11.27 -6.18 -7.48
C GLY A 62 12.21 -5.03 -7.07
N TYR A 63 12.35 -4.76 -5.78
CA TYR A 63 13.15 -3.64 -5.23
C TYR A 63 14.56 -4.04 -4.77
N SER A 64 15.01 -5.28 -5.02
CA SER A 64 16.30 -5.79 -4.52
C SER A 64 17.53 -4.97 -4.93
N GLY A 65 17.44 -4.15 -5.99
CA GLY A 65 18.50 -3.24 -6.42
C GLY A 65 18.46 -1.84 -5.80
N HIS A 66 17.55 -1.61 -4.84
CA HIS A 66 17.29 -0.31 -4.23
C HIS A 66 17.33 -0.39 -2.70
N ASP A 67 17.68 0.72 -2.07
CA ASP A 67 17.50 0.89 -0.63
C ASP A 67 16.10 1.44 -0.29
N GLN A 68 15.73 1.38 0.99
CA GLN A 68 14.43 1.85 1.47
C GLN A 68 14.19 3.34 1.21
N ALA A 69 15.23 4.18 1.32
CA ALA A 69 15.08 5.62 1.15
C ALA A 69 14.75 5.94 -0.32
N GLN A 70 15.40 5.27 -1.27
CA GLN A 70 15.12 5.41 -2.70
C GLN A 70 13.69 5.01 -3.06
N ILE A 71 13.19 3.92 -2.49
CA ILE A 71 11.81 3.46 -2.71
C ILE A 71 10.80 4.41 -2.08
N ASN A 72 11.03 4.84 -0.84
CA ASN A 72 10.17 5.80 -0.15
C ASN A 72 10.08 7.14 -0.89
N GLU A 73 11.21 7.68 -1.37
CA GLU A 73 11.22 8.90 -2.19
C GLU A 73 10.44 8.72 -3.50
N ALA A 74 10.56 7.55 -4.13
CA ALA A 74 9.83 7.25 -5.36
C ALA A 74 8.31 7.23 -5.14
N TYR A 75 7.84 6.66 -4.02
CA TYR A 75 6.41 6.68 -3.63
C TYR A 75 5.93 8.09 -3.26
N GLN A 76 6.73 8.86 -2.53
CA GLN A 76 6.39 10.25 -2.22
C GLN A 76 6.17 11.07 -3.48
N HIS A 77 7.10 10.97 -4.43
CA HIS A 77 6.98 11.66 -5.71
C HIS A 77 5.77 11.14 -6.51
N LEU A 78 5.47 9.84 -6.46
CA LEU A 78 4.29 9.28 -7.11
C LEU A 78 2.99 9.85 -6.54
N PHE A 79 2.81 9.84 -5.22
CA PHE A 79 1.58 10.35 -4.60
C PHE A 79 1.42 11.87 -4.75
N GLN A 80 2.53 12.62 -4.76
CA GLN A 80 2.50 14.04 -5.13
C GLN A 80 1.99 14.23 -6.56
N MET A 81 2.47 13.41 -7.51
CA MET A 81 2.01 13.47 -8.89
C MET A 81 0.54 13.08 -9.04
N LEU A 82 0.10 12.02 -8.36
CA LEU A 82 -1.30 11.56 -8.38
C LEU A 82 -2.26 12.54 -7.68
N GLY A 83 -1.76 13.31 -6.72
CA GLY A 83 -2.54 14.35 -6.03
C GLY A 83 -2.85 15.57 -6.91
N TYR A 84 -2.21 15.71 -8.09
CA TYR A 84 -2.62 16.69 -9.08
C TYR A 84 -3.76 16.11 -9.91
N SER A 85 -5.00 16.50 -9.57
CA SER A 85 -6.17 16.17 -10.39
C SER A 85 -6.08 16.89 -11.73
N HIS A 86 -6.30 16.15 -12.82
CA HIS A 86 -6.57 16.72 -14.14
C HIS A 86 -8.09 16.80 -14.32
N GLU A 87 -8.60 17.85 -15.00
CA GLU A 87 -10.04 18.17 -15.06
C GLU A 87 -10.92 16.99 -15.56
N ASP A 88 -10.35 16.06 -16.33
CA ASP A 88 -11.05 14.92 -16.93
C ASP A 88 -10.73 13.55 -16.28
N GLU A 89 -9.86 13.50 -15.25
CA GLU A 89 -9.41 12.24 -14.63
C GLU A 89 -9.46 12.32 -13.10
N GLN A 90 -10.38 11.57 -12.49
CA GLN A 90 -10.45 11.41 -11.03
C GLN A 90 -9.83 10.06 -10.64
N LEU A 91 -8.75 10.13 -9.87
CA LEU A 91 -8.13 8.96 -9.26
C LEU A 91 -7.90 9.22 -7.77
N ASP A 92 -8.79 8.68 -6.94
CA ASP A 92 -8.66 8.75 -5.49
C ASP A 92 -7.91 7.52 -4.96
N VAL A 93 -6.74 7.76 -4.35
CA VAL A 93 -5.95 6.70 -3.70
C VAL A 93 -5.85 6.96 -2.21
N GLY A 94 -6.34 6.01 -1.42
CA GLY A 94 -6.25 6.03 0.04
C GLY A 94 -5.38 4.89 0.57
N ASN A 95 -4.42 5.21 1.43
CA ASN A 95 -3.62 4.24 2.18
C ASN A 95 -3.89 4.41 3.67
N ALA A 96 -3.97 3.32 4.42
CA ALA A 96 -4.11 3.40 5.86
C ALA A 96 -3.49 2.23 6.61
N VAL A 97 -3.11 2.49 7.87
CA VAL A 97 -2.67 1.50 8.84
C VAL A 97 -3.60 1.53 10.04
N ALA A 98 -4.34 0.43 10.24
CA ALA A 98 -5.08 0.18 11.47
C ALA A 98 -4.16 -0.47 12.50
N VAL A 99 -3.93 0.21 13.62
CA VAL A 99 -3.03 -0.22 14.70
C VAL A 99 -3.85 -0.72 15.88
N ARG A 100 -3.54 -1.89 16.42
CA ARG A 100 -4.20 -2.40 17.63
C ARG A 100 -4.06 -1.41 18.80
N SER A 101 -5.18 -1.12 19.48
CA SER A 101 -5.18 -0.35 20.73
C SER A 101 -4.28 -0.96 21.80
N GLY A 102 -3.49 -0.11 22.46
CA GLY A 102 -2.48 -0.51 23.45
C GLY A 102 -1.10 -0.86 22.87
N PHE A 103 -0.95 -0.90 21.54
CA PHE A 103 0.35 -0.96 20.88
C PHE A 103 0.77 0.41 20.37
N THR A 104 2.05 0.75 20.52
CA THR A 104 2.63 2.01 20.05
C THR A 104 3.76 1.68 19.08
N PRO A 105 3.56 1.83 17.76
CA PRO A 105 4.63 1.70 16.78
C PRO A 105 5.72 2.76 17.00
N LEU A 106 6.91 2.49 16.46
CA LEU A 106 8.00 3.47 16.46
C LEU A 106 7.56 4.76 15.77
N GLU A 107 7.88 5.91 16.35
CA GLU A 107 7.55 7.22 15.80
C GLU A 107 8.05 7.39 14.36
N LYS A 108 9.25 6.87 14.07
CA LYS A 108 9.81 6.87 12.71
C LYS A 108 8.89 6.17 11.71
N PHE A 109 8.32 5.01 12.06
CA PHE A 109 7.39 4.31 11.17
C PHE A 109 6.13 5.14 10.91
N LEU A 110 5.56 5.72 11.97
CA LEU A 110 4.38 6.59 11.85
C LEU A 110 4.64 7.80 10.93
N LYS A 111 5.84 8.38 11.03
CA LYS A 111 6.29 9.49 10.18
C LYS A 111 6.49 9.04 8.73
N ASP A 112 7.19 7.92 8.51
CA ASP A 112 7.45 7.39 7.17
C ASP A 112 6.14 7.09 6.41
N VAL A 113 5.14 6.51 7.08
CA VAL A 113 3.81 6.23 6.47
C VAL A 113 3.13 7.51 6.00
N LYS A 114 3.13 8.57 6.82
CA LYS A 114 2.51 9.85 6.47
C LYS A 114 3.28 10.55 5.36
N ASP A 115 4.59 10.65 5.49
CA ASP A 115 5.43 11.50 4.64
C ASP A 115 5.66 10.92 3.24
N PHE A 116 5.77 9.59 3.13
CA PHE A 116 6.12 8.93 1.87
C PHE A 116 4.96 8.23 1.18
N TYR A 117 3.93 7.81 1.92
CA TYR A 117 2.82 7.01 1.39
C TYR A 117 1.47 7.71 1.46
N ALA A 118 1.43 8.97 1.92
CA ALA A 118 0.20 9.72 2.18
C ALA A 118 -0.81 8.90 3.01
N GLY A 119 -0.29 8.09 3.94
CA GLY A 119 -1.07 7.10 4.67
C GLY A 119 -1.66 7.66 5.97
N ASP A 120 -2.93 7.33 6.21
CA ASP A 120 -3.58 7.57 7.49
C ASP A 120 -3.23 6.48 8.50
N ILE A 121 -3.23 6.83 9.78
CA ILE A 121 -2.96 5.87 10.86
C ILE A 121 -4.01 6.08 11.95
N PHE A 122 -4.70 5.01 12.30
CA PHE A 122 -5.72 5.03 13.35
C PHE A 122 -5.63 3.79 14.23
N LYS A 123 -6.18 3.89 15.44
CA LYS A 123 -6.20 2.78 16.39
C LYS A 123 -7.53 2.04 16.32
N VAL A 124 -7.47 0.72 16.47
CA VAL A 124 -8.64 -0.17 16.45
C VAL A 124 -8.60 -1.12 17.64
N ASN A 125 -9.73 -1.30 18.32
CA ASN A 125 -9.83 -2.24 19.43
C ASN A 125 -10.19 -3.66 18.95
N VAL A 126 -9.17 -4.46 18.64
CA VAL A 126 -9.36 -5.84 18.15
C VAL A 126 -9.84 -6.85 19.21
N THR A 127 -10.09 -6.43 20.46
CA THR A 127 -10.77 -7.30 21.45
C THR A 127 -12.29 -7.37 21.21
N ARG A 128 -12.84 -6.42 20.44
CA ARG A 128 -14.23 -6.34 20.02
C ARG A 128 -14.31 -6.39 18.50
N LEU A 129 -14.33 -7.60 17.94
CA LEU A 129 -14.12 -7.82 16.51
C LEU A 129 -15.17 -7.15 15.61
N GLU A 130 -16.45 -7.16 16.03
CA GLU A 130 -17.53 -6.51 15.27
C GLU A 130 -17.37 -4.99 15.23
N GLU A 131 -17.07 -4.37 16.37
CA GLU A 131 -16.79 -2.92 16.46
C GLU A 131 -15.54 -2.56 15.63
N ALA A 132 -14.48 -3.36 15.73
CA ALA A 132 -13.25 -3.16 14.96
C ALA A 132 -13.49 -3.22 13.45
N ALA A 133 -14.28 -4.18 12.98
CA ALA A 133 -14.66 -4.28 11.57
C ALA A 133 -15.51 -3.07 11.14
N ALA A 134 -16.47 -2.63 11.98
CA ALA A 134 -17.29 -1.47 11.71
C ALA A 134 -16.47 -0.17 11.63
N GLU A 135 -15.48 0.02 12.52
CA GLU A 135 -14.56 1.16 12.50
C GLU A 135 -13.74 1.21 11.20
N ILE A 136 -13.15 0.08 10.80
CA ILE A 136 -12.37 -0.02 9.54
C ILE A 136 -13.27 0.25 8.33
N ASN A 137 -14.46 -0.34 8.28
CA ASN A 137 -15.39 -0.14 7.17
C ASN A 137 -15.87 1.32 7.11
N THR A 138 -16.15 1.95 8.24
CA THR A 138 -16.53 3.37 8.31
C THR A 138 -15.40 4.27 7.80
N PHE A 139 -14.15 3.95 8.16
CA PHE A 139 -12.99 4.67 7.62
C PHE A 139 -12.91 4.55 6.09
N ILE A 140 -13.08 3.34 5.56
CA ILE A 140 -13.06 3.10 4.11
C ILE A 140 -14.20 3.85 3.42
N ALA A 141 -15.44 3.72 3.90
CA ALA A 141 -16.63 4.37 3.34
C ALA A 141 -16.46 5.90 3.24
N ASN A 142 -15.95 6.53 4.30
CA ASN A 142 -15.66 7.97 4.30
C ASN A 142 -14.62 8.38 3.24
N LYS A 143 -13.64 7.50 2.94
CA LYS A 143 -12.60 7.75 1.94
C LYS A 143 -13.08 7.49 0.51
N THR A 144 -14.04 6.57 0.34
CA THR A 144 -14.58 6.19 -0.98
C THR A 144 -15.89 6.90 -1.31
N GLN A 145 -16.42 7.73 -0.41
CA GLN A 145 -17.70 8.43 -0.56
C GLN A 145 -18.88 7.46 -0.77
N ASP A 146 -18.85 6.34 -0.04
CA ASP A 146 -19.92 5.32 0.03
C ASP A 146 -20.86 5.62 1.21
#